data_AF-A0A246PW12-F1
#
_entry.id   AF-A0A246PW12-F1
#
_cell.length_a   1.000
_cell.length_b   1.000
_cell.length_c   1.000
_cell.angle_alpha   90.00
_cell.angle_beta   90.00
_cell.angle_gamma   90.00
#
_symmetry.space_group_name_H-M   'P 1'
#
loop_
_entity.id
_entity.type
_entity.pdbx_description
1 polymer ?
#
loop_
_entity_poly.entity_id
_entity_poly.type
_entity_poly.pdbx_seq_one_letter_code
_entity_poly.pdbx_strand_id
1 'polypeptide(L)'
;MNVCTKCGTQLEDGVQFCQSCGRKRESLAVKKKMSSGTKVGITILTLLAVVIVGLYLYGSSYYKQAAQVDRIITILQERNGEKLAEIVTADDPSVTVTRESLMPLFSYIKENSSYVNELKEQLRIGEKQGNGIERADFSLTKDGKYFFLFDRYKLKAKTYYTTLLTNEKGTSLKMNGKEIDKTDDKKFEKQYGPFLPGTQVFQAEYKNDYVKLSREEKVVLMKQGQNNVTIDLTLQGQYITVQTNVPGATLYVNQKPVTALAGEEITWGPVATDGSATIYLERNGESGRETTKVETVTALSSYNLPFEKKSAEKTVVYNVTPPPTTRYVYNGFIFPDSDIRKLTSAELTYLSKEQLKIARNEIYARHGNIFQTKDMQAYFSKQSWYRENPYFSGTLTNIESYNVELIKARE
;
A
#
# COMPACT_ATOMS: atom_id res chain seq x y z
N MET A 1 22.98 -79.73 -70.01
CA MET A 1 23.51 -80.28 -71.28
C MET A 1 24.84 -79.62 -71.58
N ASN A 2 25.94 -80.37 -71.57
CA ASN A 2 27.31 -79.86 -71.86
C ASN A 2 27.53 -79.79 -73.37
N VAL A 3 26.84 -78.88 -74.05
CA VAL A 3 26.91 -78.74 -75.51
C VAL A 3 27.06 -77.27 -75.85
N CYS A 4 27.95 -76.95 -76.80
CA CYS A 4 28.17 -75.57 -77.22
C CYS A 4 26.91 -75.01 -77.89
N THR A 5 26.39 -73.89 -77.39
CA THR A 5 25.19 -73.22 -77.93
C THR A 5 25.39 -72.59 -79.31
N LYS A 6 26.61 -72.62 -79.88
CA LYS A 6 26.90 -72.12 -81.24
C LYS A 6 27.08 -73.25 -82.25
N CYS A 7 27.87 -74.27 -81.92
CA CYS A 7 28.27 -75.30 -82.88
C CYS A 7 27.78 -76.71 -82.53
N GLY A 8 27.07 -76.90 -81.41
CA GLY A 8 26.49 -78.19 -81.05
C GLY A 8 27.51 -79.25 -80.59
N THR A 9 28.79 -78.90 -80.45
CA THR A 9 29.83 -79.84 -79.98
C THR A 9 29.73 -80.05 -78.47
N GLN A 10 29.92 -81.30 -78.03
CA GLN A 10 29.98 -81.65 -76.63
C GLN A 10 31.21 -81.02 -75.97
N LEU A 11 31.04 -80.39 -74.81
CA LEU A 11 32.12 -79.70 -74.10
C LEU A 11 32.65 -80.58 -72.96
N GLU A 12 33.98 -80.68 -72.84
CA GLU A 12 34.64 -81.27 -71.68
C GLU A 12 34.34 -80.47 -70.39
N ASP A 13 34.35 -81.15 -69.25
CA ASP A 13 34.06 -80.50 -67.97
C ASP A 13 35.15 -79.49 -67.59
N GLY A 14 34.73 -78.28 -67.20
CA GLY A 14 35.63 -77.21 -66.72
C GLY A 14 36.18 -76.24 -67.78
N VAL A 15 35.93 -76.45 -69.08
CA VAL A 15 36.45 -75.56 -70.13
C VAL A 15 35.68 -74.23 -70.20
N GLN A 16 36.42 -73.11 -70.22
CA GLN A 16 35.89 -71.73 -70.27
C GLN A 16 35.54 -71.27 -71.70
N PHE A 17 36.07 -71.95 -72.72
CA PHE A 17 35.83 -71.68 -74.13
C PHE A 17 35.57 -73.00 -74.87
N CYS A 18 34.74 -72.96 -75.90
CA CYS A 18 34.51 -74.13 -76.75
C CYS A 18 35.77 -74.45 -77.55
N GLN A 19 36.30 -75.67 -77.36
CA GLN A 19 37.53 -76.14 -78.03
C GLN A 19 37.41 -76.19 -79.57
N SER A 20 36.20 -76.32 -80.13
CA SER A 20 36.00 -76.38 -81.60
C SER A 20 35.71 -75.04 -82.27
N CYS A 21 34.97 -74.13 -81.62
CA CYS A 21 34.55 -72.86 -82.27
C CYS A 21 35.00 -71.60 -81.54
N GLY A 22 35.76 -71.73 -80.45
CA GLY A 22 36.33 -70.61 -79.68
C GLY A 22 35.32 -69.77 -78.89
N ARG A 23 34.01 -70.10 -78.92
CA ARG A 23 33.00 -69.32 -78.19
C ARG A 23 33.22 -69.45 -76.68
N LYS A 24 33.36 -68.31 -75.99
CA LYS A 24 33.41 -68.24 -74.53
C LYS A 24 32.11 -68.79 -73.95
N ARG A 25 32.22 -69.71 -72.99
CA ARG A 25 31.10 -70.23 -72.24
C ARG A 25 30.58 -69.09 -71.37
N GLU A 26 29.34 -68.67 -71.58
CA GLU A 26 28.66 -67.81 -70.61
C GLU A 26 28.55 -68.62 -69.32
N SER A 27 29.39 -68.33 -68.35
CA SER A 27 29.19 -68.82 -66.99
C SER A 27 27.84 -68.26 -66.55
N LEU A 28 26.81 -69.10 -66.50
CA LEU A 28 25.60 -68.76 -65.76
C LEU A 28 26.07 -68.41 -64.37
N ALA A 29 26.05 -67.12 -64.02
CA ALA A 29 26.37 -66.66 -62.70
C ALA A 29 25.43 -67.40 -61.76
N VAL A 30 25.94 -68.43 -61.07
CA VAL A 30 25.17 -69.16 -60.08
C VAL A 30 24.84 -68.11 -59.03
N LYS A 31 23.58 -67.64 -59.02
CA LYS A 31 23.07 -66.79 -57.95
C LYS A 31 23.31 -67.55 -56.67
N LYS A 32 24.35 -67.16 -55.92
CA LYS A 32 24.71 -67.79 -54.65
C LYS A 32 23.47 -67.73 -53.78
N LYS A 33 22.82 -68.87 -53.54
CA LYS A 33 21.54 -68.95 -52.83
C LYS A 33 21.79 -68.40 -51.43
N MET A 34 21.21 -67.24 -51.14
CA MET A 34 21.44 -66.50 -49.90
C MET A 34 21.21 -67.41 -48.69
N SER A 35 22.17 -67.44 -47.74
CA SER A 35 22.13 -68.38 -46.61
C SER A 35 20.85 -68.20 -45.79
N SER A 36 20.32 -69.26 -45.19
CA SER A 36 19.08 -69.20 -44.41
C SER A 36 19.16 -68.13 -43.31
N GLY A 37 20.31 -68.01 -42.63
CA GLY A 37 20.53 -66.98 -41.61
C GLY A 37 20.51 -65.55 -42.16
N THR A 38 21.01 -65.34 -43.38
CA THR A 38 20.97 -64.02 -44.05
C THR A 38 19.56 -63.61 -44.43
N LYS A 39 18.70 -64.56 -44.85
CA LYS A 39 17.28 -64.29 -45.13
C LYS A 39 16.52 -63.89 -43.86
N VAL A 40 16.72 -64.64 -42.78
CA VAL A 40 16.13 -64.34 -41.47
C VAL A 40 16.61 -62.96 -40.97
N GLY A 41 17.90 -62.66 -41.10
CA GLY A 41 18.47 -61.35 -40.76
C GLY A 41 17.84 -60.20 -41.56
N ILE A 42 17.67 -60.35 -42.87
CA ILE A 42 17.01 -59.33 -43.71
C ILE A 42 15.54 -59.17 -43.31
N THR A 43 14.80 -60.25 -43.08
CA THR A 43 13.39 -60.16 -42.66
C THR A 43 13.23 -59.45 -41.32
N ILE A 44 14.09 -59.74 -40.35
CA ILE A 44 14.09 -59.07 -39.04
C ILE A 44 14.43 -57.59 -39.22
N LEU A 45 15.45 -57.27 -40.02
CA LEU A 45 15.85 -55.88 -40.28
C LEU A 45 14.74 -55.09 -40.99
N THR A 46 14.03 -55.70 -41.94
CA THR A 46 12.88 -55.06 -42.58
C THR A 46 11.72 -54.86 -41.63
N LEU A 47 11.41 -55.83 -40.75
CA LEU A 47 10.36 -55.68 -39.74
C LEU A 47 10.70 -54.56 -38.76
N LEU A 48 11.95 -54.52 -38.29
CA LEU A 48 12.45 -53.47 -37.42
C LEU A 48 12.37 -52.09 -38.11
N ALA A 49 12.74 -52.00 -39.39
CA ALA A 49 12.61 -50.76 -40.16
C ALA A 49 11.14 -50.29 -40.27
N VAL A 50 10.19 -51.21 -40.52
CA VAL A 50 8.76 -50.88 -40.57
C VAL A 50 8.26 -50.36 -39.22
N VAL A 51 8.66 -50.99 -38.11
CA VAL A 51 8.31 -50.53 -36.76
C VAL A 51 8.89 -49.13 -36.49
N ILE A 52 10.15 -48.90 -36.85
CA ILE A 52 10.80 -47.59 -36.69
C ILE A 52 10.06 -46.52 -37.50
N VAL A 53 9.71 -46.80 -38.76
CA VAL A 53 8.93 -45.87 -39.59
C VAL A 53 7.56 -45.62 -38.99
N GLY A 54 6.87 -46.65 -38.49
CA GLY A 54 5.59 -46.51 -37.82
C GLY A 54 5.66 -45.63 -36.56
N LEU A 55 6.65 -45.86 -35.70
CA LEU A 55 6.92 -45.04 -34.52
C LEU A 55 7.29 -43.61 -34.87
N TYR A 56 8.07 -43.42 -35.94
CA TYR A 56 8.41 -42.10 -36.45
C TYR A 56 7.17 -41.35 -36.95
N LEU A 57 6.32 -41.99 -37.76
CA LEU A 57 5.08 -41.37 -38.25
C LEU A 57 4.14 -41.01 -37.10
N TYR A 58 3.97 -41.90 -36.13
CA TYR A 58 3.21 -41.62 -34.91
C TYR A 58 3.80 -40.43 -34.14
N GLY A 59 5.10 -40.47 -33.83
CA GLY A 59 5.81 -39.39 -33.14
C GLY A 59 5.71 -38.06 -33.90
N SER A 60 5.84 -38.10 -35.22
CA SER A 60 5.73 -36.93 -36.09
C SER A 60 4.35 -36.28 -36.04
N SER A 61 3.30 -37.03 -35.65
CA SER A 61 1.94 -36.53 -35.43
C SER A 61 1.73 -36.09 -33.98
N TYR A 62 2.13 -36.92 -33.02
CA TYR A 62 1.96 -36.69 -31.59
C TYR A 62 2.76 -35.47 -31.08
N TYR A 63 3.97 -35.26 -31.59
CA TYR A 63 4.86 -34.17 -31.24
C TYR A 63 4.74 -32.95 -32.17
N LYS A 64 3.71 -32.86 -33.03
CA LYS A 64 3.45 -31.61 -33.77
C LYS A 64 3.15 -30.46 -32.81
N GLN A 65 3.53 -29.24 -33.19
CA GLN A 65 3.24 -28.02 -32.42
C GLN A 65 1.77 -27.92 -32.02
N ALA A 66 0.84 -28.09 -32.97
CA ALA A 66 -0.60 -28.03 -32.69
C ALA A 66 -1.06 -29.07 -31.65
N ALA A 67 -0.56 -30.31 -31.74
CA ALA A 67 -0.88 -31.37 -30.80
C ALA A 67 -0.29 -31.11 -29.41
N GLN A 68 0.90 -30.51 -29.32
CA GLN A 68 1.49 -30.06 -28.05
C GLN A 68 0.68 -28.91 -27.44
N VAL A 69 0.31 -27.90 -28.24
CA VAL A 69 -0.55 -26.79 -27.79
C VAL A 69 -1.87 -27.31 -27.25
N ASP A 70 -2.56 -28.21 -27.96
CA ASP A 70 -3.82 -28.77 -27.46
C ASP A 70 -3.65 -29.45 -26.09
N ARG A 71 -2.53 -30.14 -25.84
CA ARG A 71 -2.23 -30.72 -24.52
C ARG A 71 -1.94 -29.66 -23.45
N ILE A 72 -1.18 -28.62 -23.77
CA ILE A 72 -0.93 -27.47 -22.85
C ILE A 72 -2.27 -26.85 -22.45
N ILE A 73 -3.15 -26.62 -23.43
CA ILE A 73 -4.48 -26.07 -23.21
C ILE A 73 -5.34 -26.98 -22.34
N THR A 74 -5.34 -28.30 -22.57
CA THR A 74 -6.04 -29.25 -21.69
C THR A 74 -5.55 -29.16 -20.25
N ILE A 75 -4.23 -29.08 -20.02
CA ILE A 75 -3.64 -28.93 -18.68
C ILE A 75 -4.11 -27.63 -18.01
N LEU A 76 -4.20 -26.53 -18.75
CA LEU A 76 -4.72 -25.25 -18.27
C LEU A 76 -6.22 -25.32 -17.93
N GLN A 77 -7.03 -25.98 -18.77
CA GLN A 77 -8.47 -26.16 -18.53
C GLN A 77 -8.74 -27.02 -17.29
N GLU A 78 -7.97 -28.09 -17.11
CA GLU A 78 -8.00 -28.96 -15.94
C GLU A 78 -7.42 -28.28 -14.68
N ARG A 79 -6.74 -27.14 -14.85
CA ARG A 79 -6.00 -26.43 -13.80
C ARG A 79 -5.01 -27.34 -13.07
N ASN A 80 -4.35 -28.23 -13.82
CA ASN A 80 -3.40 -29.19 -13.27
C ASN A 80 -2.04 -28.52 -13.04
N GLY A 81 -1.85 -27.95 -11.85
CA GLY A 81 -0.65 -27.19 -11.49
C GLY A 81 0.66 -27.98 -11.55
N GLU A 82 0.64 -29.26 -11.18
CA GLU A 82 1.83 -30.13 -11.22
C GLU A 82 2.32 -30.31 -12.65
N LYS A 83 1.42 -30.73 -13.56
CA LYS A 83 1.75 -30.90 -14.97
C LYS A 83 2.10 -29.58 -15.63
N LEU A 84 1.44 -28.49 -15.26
CA LEU A 84 1.69 -27.18 -15.84
C LEU A 84 3.09 -26.66 -15.47
N ALA A 85 3.54 -26.87 -14.23
CA ALA A 85 4.86 -26.44 -13.78
C ALA A 85 6.01 -27.07 -14.60
N GLU A 86 5.85 -28.31 -15.07
CA GLU A 86 6.85 -29.00 -15.91
C GLU A 86 7.00 -28.40 -17.32
N ILE A 87 5.93 -27.76 -17.83
CA ILE A 87 5.83 -27.29 -19.21
C ILE A 87 5.81 -25.76 -19.34
N VAL A 88 5.89 -25.04 -18.22
CA VAL A 88 5.99 -23.57 -18.18
C VAL A 88 7.42 -23.14 -17.88
N THR A 89 7.86 -22.07 -18.51
CA THR A 89 9.12 -21.38 -18.21
C THR A 89 8.86 -19.89 -18.06
N ALA A 90 9.60 -19.18 -17.21
CA ALA A 90 9.54 -17.73 -17.15
C ALA A 90 10.50 -17.08 -18.15
N ASP A 91 10.24 -15.82 -18.52
CA ASP A 91 11.20 -14.98 -19.24
C ASP A 91 12.35 -14.51 -18.35
N ASP A 92 12.10 -14.33 -17.05
CA ASP A 92 13.11 -14.07 -16.03
C ASP A 92 13.62 -15.39 -15.41
N PRO A 93 14.93 -15.69 -15.50
CA PRO A 93 15.50 -16.95 -15.01
C PRO A 93 15.51 -17.08 -13.49
N SER A 94 15.28 -15.99 -12.73
CA SER A 94 15.18 -16.03 -11.27
C SER A 94 13.86 -16.64 -10.77
N VAL A 95 12.83 -16.71 -11.64
CA VAL A 95 11.53 -17.26 -11.28
C VAL A 95 11.55 -18.77 -11.32
N THR A 96 11.31 -19.39 -10.16
CA THR A 96 11.03 -20.82 -10.07
C THR A 96 9.54 -21.06 -10.31
N VAL A 97 9.21 -21.86 -11.32
CA VAL A 97 7.83 -22.23 -11.62
C VAL A 97 7.43 -23.43 -10.76
N THR A 98 6.50 -23.23 -9.84
CA THR A 98 5.89 -24.27 -9.01
C THR A 98 4.38 -24.27 -9.17
N ARG A 99 3.72 -25.29 -8.61
CA ARG A 99 2.26 -25.32 -8.53
C ARG A 99 1.70 -24.09 -7.82
N GLU A 100 2.33 -23.65 -6.73
CA GLU A 100 1.92 -22.49 -5.93
C GLU A 100 2.05 -21.20 -6.73
N SER A 101 3.15 -21.01 -7.46
CA SER A 101 3.36 -19.81 -8.27
C SER A 101 2.36 -19.69 -9.43
N LEU A 102 1.72 -20.79 -9.83
CA LEU A 102 0.72 -20.85 -10.89
C LEU A 102 -0.73 -20.69 -10.38
N MET A 103 -0.95 -20.70 -9.05
CA MET A 103 -2.29 -20.49 -8.49
C MET A 103 -2.94 -19.17 -8.92
N PRO A 104 -2.22 -18.03 -9.00
CA PRO A 104 -2.77 -16.78 -9.53
C PRO A 104 -3.35 -16.91 -10.94
N LEU A 105 -2.70 -17.67 -11.82
CA LEU A 105 -3.17 -17.92 -13.18
C LEU A 105 -4.50 -18.69 -13.15
N PHE A 106 -4.60 -19.72 -12.32
CA PHE A 106 -5.83 -20.49 -12.18
C PHE A 106 -6.98 -19.69 -11.59
N SER A 107 -6.70 -18.79 -10.64
CA SER A 107 -7.67 -17.83 -10.12
C SER A 107 -8.19 -16.92 -11.25
N TYR A 108 -7.30 -16.41 -12.11
CA TYR A 108 -7.69 -15.62 -13.27
C TYR A 108 -8.55 -16.42 -14.26
N ILE A 109 -8.12 -17.64 -14.63
CA ILE A 109 -8.87 -18.53 -15.55
C ILE A 109 -10.26 -18.86 -15.03
N LYS A 110 -10.40 -19.06 -13.70
CA LYS A 110 -11.69 -19.33 -13.07
C LYS A 110 -12.67 -18.16 -13.25
N GLU A 111 -12.17 -16.94 -13.19
CA GLU A 111 -12.96 -15.71 -13.33
C GLU A 111 -13.15 -15.29 -14.79
N ASN A 112 -12.27 -15.76 -15.69
CA ASN A 112 -12.25 -15.41 -17.11
C ASN A 112 -12.29 -16.69 -17.96
N SER A 113 -13.47 -17.32 -18.05
CA SER A 113 -13.63 -18.63 -18.70
C SER A 113 -13.27 -18.67 -20.19
N SER A 114 -13.32 -17.54 -20.90
CA SER A 114 -12.92 -17.44 -22.31
C SER A 114 -11.41 -17.47 -22.52
N TYR A 115 -10.63 -17.11 -21.49
CA TYR A 115 -9.20 -16.84 -21.62
C TYR A 115 -8.41 -18.00 -22.20
N VAL A 116 -8.70 -19.24 -21.77
CA VAL A 116 -7.96 -20.41 -22.23
C VAL A 116 -8.19 -20.68 -23.72
N ASN A 117 -9.37 -20.34 -24.24
CA ASN A 117 -9.66 -20.43 -25.68
C ASN A 117 -9.00 -19.29 -26.46
N GLU A 118 -8.97 -18.07 -25.92
CA GLU A 118 -8.21 -16.95 -26.49
C GLU A 118 -6.72 -17.30 -26.61
N LEU A 119 -6.14 -17.82 -25.54
CA LEU A 119 -4.74 -18.24 -25.50
C LEU A 119 -4.47 -19.38 -26.50
N LYS A 120 -5.40 -20.34 -26.64
CA LYS A 120 -5.29 -21.42 -27.63
C LYS A 120 -5.12 -20.87 -29.05
N GLU A 121 -5.94 -19.90 -29.44
CA GLU A 121 -5.88 -19.30 -30.77
C GLU A 121 -4.59 -18.48 -30.94
N GLN A 122 -4.17 -17.73 -29.92
CA GLN A 122 -2.89 -17.01 -29.92
C GLN A 122 -1.68 -17.94 -30.11
N LEU A 123 -1.63 -19.07 -29.39
CA LEU A 123 -0.52 -20.03 -29.50
C LEU A 123 -0.50 -20.79 -30.84
N ARG A 124 -1.64 -20.90 -31.53
CA ARG A 124 -1.77 -21.53 -32.85
C ARG A 124 -1.29 -20.64 -33.99
N ILE A 125 -1.59 -19.34 -33.91
CA ILE A 125 -1.23 -18.36 -34.96
C ILE A 125 0.28 -18.10 -34.96
N GLY A 126 0.96 -18.34 -33.84
CA GLY A 126 2.39 -18.01 -33.64
C GLY A 126 2.59 -16.50 -33.55
N GLU A 127 3.77 -16.02 -33.15
CA GLU A 127 4.14 -14.59 -33.09
C GLU A 127 4.21 -13.94 -34.49
N LYS A 128 3.14 -14.01 -35.28
CA LYS A 128 2.96 -13.23 -36.51
C LYS A 128 2.12 -12.00 -36.22
N GLN A 129 2.59 -11.11 -35.37
CA GLN A 129 2.08 -9.75 -35.29
C GLN A 129 3.15 -8.82 -34.71
N GLY A 130 4.00 -8.31 -35.60
CA GLY A 130 4.64 -7.02 -35.39
C GLY A 130 3.60 -5.94 -35.65
N ASN A 131 3.37 -5.09 -34.64
CA ASN A 131 2.55 -3.87 -34.63
C ASN A 131 1.09 -4.04 -34.17
N GLY A 132 0.85 -3.75 -32.89
CA GLY A 132 -0.48 -3.45 -32.35
C GLY A 132 -0.73 -3.95 -30.92
N ILE A 133 0.02 -3.41 -29.95
CA ILE A 133 -0.19 -3.42 -28.48
C ILE A 133 -1.28 -4.37 -27.93
N GLU A 134 -0.97 -5.67 -27.89
CA GLU A 134 -1.24 -6.58 -26.77
C GLU A 134 -0.01 -7.49 -26.66
N ARG A 135 0.88 -7.19 -25.70
CA ARG A 135 2.05 -8.05 -25.46
C ARG A 135 1.53 -9.32 -24.78
N ALA A 136 1.34 -10.38 -25.54
CA ALA A 136 0.86 -11.66 -25.02
C ALA A 136 1.62 -12.06 -23.75
N ASP A 137 0.89 -12.38 -22.68
CA ASP A 137 1.47 -12.79 -21.39
C ASP A 137 2.14 -14.16 -21.46
N PHE A 138 1.76 -14.96 -22.46
CA PHE A 138 2.32 -16.26 -22.71
C PHE A 138 2.66 -16.41 -24.20
N SER A 139 3.81 -17.01 -24.47
CA SER A 139 4.22 -17.38 -25.82
C SER A 139 4.71 -18.83 -25.85
N LEU A 140 4.78 -19.39 -27.06
CA LEU A 140 5.29 -20.74 -27.25
C LEU A 140 6.80 -20.68 -27.54
N THR A 141 7.61 -21.42 -26.79
CA THR A 141 9.04 -21.50 -27.03
C THR A 141 9.50 -22.94 -27.26
N LYS A 142 10.55 -23.13 -28.07
CA LYS A 142 11.19 -24.43 -28.27
C LYS A 142 12.19 -24.66 -27.16
N ASP A 143 12.00 -25.71 -26.38
CA ASP A 143 12.89 -26.12 -25.30
C ASP A 143 13.32 -27.58 -25.51
N GLY A 144 14.37 -27.78 -26.31
CA GLY A 144 14.94 -29.10 -26.59
C GLY A 144 14.13 -29.94 -27.57
N LYS A 145 14.37 -31.25 -27.55
CA LYS A 145 13.75 -32.22 -28.47
C LYS A 145 13.39 -33.53 -27.75
N TYR A 146 12.24 -34.10 -28.08
CA TYR A 146 11.90 -35.48 -27.73
C TYR A 146 12.66 -36.44 -28.64
N PHE A 147 13.32 -37.43 -28.03
CA PHE A 147 14.11 -38.46 -28.73
C PHE A 147 15.10 -37.88 -29.75
N PHE A 148 15.60 -36.66 -29.54
CA PHE A 148 16.46 -35.90 -30.47
C PHE A 148 15.84 -35.54 -31.84
N LEU A 149 14.60 -35.95 -32.13
CA LEU A 149 13.97 -35.80 -33.44
C LEU A 149 12.87 -34.74 -33.46
N PHE A 150 12.04 -34.69 -32.42
CA PHE A 150 10.82 -33.87 -32.43
C PHE A 150 10.99 -32.66 -31.52
N ASP A 151 10.69 -31.46 -32.02
CA ASP A 151 10.75 -30.24 -31.22
C ASP A 151 9.87 -30.35 -29.97
N ARG A 152 10.40 -30.00 -28.81
CA ARG A 152 9.64 -29.92 -27.56
C ARG A 152 9.27 -28.46 -27.32
N TYR A 153 7.99 -28.19 -27.08
CA TYR A 153 7.50 -26.85 -26.85
C TYR A 153 7.09 -26.67 -25.39
N LYS A 154 7.41 -25.50 -24.84
CA LYS A 154 7.00 -25.04 -23.52
C LYS A 154 6.26 -23.71 -23.62
N LEU A 155 5.44 -23.43 -22.61
CA LEU A 155 4.72 -22.19 -22.47
C LEU A 155 5.61 -21.19 -21.72
N LYS A 156 6.13 -20.20 -22.44
CA LYS A 156 6.95 -19.13 -21.87
C LYS A 156 6.04 -18.04 -21.31
N ALA A 157 6.12 -17.81 -20.00
CA ALA A 157 5.36 -16.82 -19.28
C ALA A 157 6.19 -15.53 -19.12
N LYS A 158 5.53 -14.40 -19.37
CA LYS A 158 6.05 -13.07 -19.09
C LYS A 158 5.95 -12.77 -17.60
N THR A 159 6.96 -12.13 -17.03
CA THR A 159 6.96 -11.81 -15.59
C THR A 159 6.56 -10.37 -15.29
N TYR A 160 5.99 -10.18 -14.11
CA TYR A 160 5.44 -8.93 -13.62
C TYR A 160 5.99 -8.56 -12.25
N TYR A 161 6.14 -7.26 -12.02
CA TYR A 161 6.51 -6.67 -10.75
C TYR A 161 5.35 -5.86 -10.22
N THR A 162 5.37 -5.62 -8.91
CA THR A 162 4.45 -4.68 -8.29
C THR A 162 5.18 -3.76 -7.33
N THR A 163 4.80 -2.49 -7.29
CA THR A 163 5.24 -1.57 -6.25
C THR A 163 4.10 -1.40 -5.25
N LEU A 164 4.30 -1.82 -4.01
CA LEU A 164 3.31 -1.63 -2.94
C LEU A 164 3.58 -0.31 -2.23
N LEU A 165 2.54 0.50 -2.07
CA LEU A 165 2.55 1.76 -1.33
C LEU A 165 1.66 1.66 -0.09
N THR A 166 2.12 2.17 1.06
CA THR A 166 1.25 2.34 2.23
C THR A 166 1.78 3.42 3.16
N ASN A 167 0.95 3.85 4.11
CA ASN A 167 1.13 5.07 4.90
C ASN A 167 1.45 4.84 6.39
N GLU A 168 1.69 3.59 6.80
CA GLU A 168 1.87 3.24 8.22
C GLU A 168 3.09 2.36 8.44
N LYS A 169 3.92 2.72 9.43
CA LYS A 169 5.06 1.93 9.89
C LYS A 169 4.60 0.74 10.74
N GLY A 170 5.23 -0.42 10.57
CA GLY A 170 4.89 -1.64 11.29
C GLY A 170 3.67 -2.38 10.74
N THR A 171 3.19 -2.00 9.56
CA THR A 171 2.10 -2.65 8.83
C THR A 171 2.58 -3.98 8.26
N SER A 172 1.81 -5.04 8.50
CA SER A 172 2.06 -6.36 7.93
C SER A 172 1.53 -6.40 6.50
N LEU A 173 2.40 -6.67 5.53
CA LEU A 173 2.04 -6.81 4.13
C LEU A 173 1.91 -8.30 3.80
N LYS A 174 0.78 -8.67 3.20
CA LYS A 174 0.50 -10.04 2.79
C LYS A 174 0.18 -10.12 1.31
N MET A 175 0.50 -11.28 0.74
CA MET A 175 0.21 -11.63 -0.65
C MET A 175 -0.42 -13.01 -0.66
N ASN A 176 -1.63 -13.12 -1.22
CA ASN A 176 -2.44 -14.34 -1.21
C ASN A 176 -2.58 -14.94 0.22
N GLY A 177 -2.73 -14.07 1.23
CA GLY A 177 -2.86 -14.44 2.64
C GLY A 177 -1.57 -14.79 3.37
N LYS A 178 -0.42 -14.88 2.67
CA LYS A 178 0.89 -15.13 3.29
C LYS A 178 1.61 -13.81 3.54
N GLU A 179 2.14 -13.61 4.74
CA GLU A 179 2.98 -12.45 5.06
C GLU A 179 4.26 -12.45 4.20
N ILE A 180 4.54 -11.31 3.57
CA ILE A 180 5.67 -11.11 2.66
C ILE A 180 6.66 -10.06 3.19
N ASP A 181 6.19 -9.08 3.95
CA ASP A 181 7.04 -8.02 4.50
C ASP A 181 6.34 -7.28 5.64
N LYS A 182 7.10 -6.41 6.32
CA LYS A 182 6.60 -5.49 7.33
C LYS A 182 7.22 -4.12 7.13
N THR A 183 6.39 -3.08 7.11
CA THR A 183 6.85 -1.72 6.82
C THR A 183 7.72 -1.14 7.94
N ASP A 184 8.72 -0.37 7.56
CA ASP A 184 9.70 0.28 8.44
C ASP A 184 9.56 1.82 8.49
N ASP A 185 8.82 2.40 7.54
CA ASP A 185 8.49 3.82 7.43
C ASP A 185 6.97 4.05 7.30
N LYS A 186 6.51 5.27 7.64
CA LYS A 186 5.16 5.78 7.37
C LYS A 186 4.94 6.18 5.91
N LYS A 187 5.99 6.28 5.09
CA LYS A 187 5.87 6.41 3.64
C LYS A 187 6.55 5.23 2.98
N PHE A 188 5.94 4.06 3.12
CA PHE A 188 6.51 2.82 2.62
C PHE A 188 6.25 2.67 1.13
N GLU A 189 7.32 2.42 0.39
CA GLU A 189 7.29 2.07 -1.03
C GLU A 189 8.34 0.98 -1.28
N LYS A 190 7.90 -0.17 -1.80
CA LYS A 190 8.82 -1.26 -2.16
C LYS A 190 8.30 -2.08 -3.32
N GLN A 191 9.21 -2.47 -4.19
CA GLN A 191 8.92 -3.34 -5.33
C GLN A 191 9.05 -4.83 -4.93
N TYR A 192 8.12 -5.65 -5.40
CA TYR A 192 8.09 -7.10 -5.25
C TYR A 192 7.91 -7.79 -6.60
N GLY A 193 8.35 -9.04 -6.66
CA GLY A 193 8.36 -9.87 -7.86
C GLY A 193 9.77 -10.41 -8.14
N PRO A 194 10.00 -10.96 -9.34
CA PRO A 194 9.04 -11.15 -10.43
C PRO A 194 7.95 -12.20 -10.12
N PHE A 195 6.73 -11.96 -10.62
CA PHE A 195 5.57 -12.83 -10.51
C PHE A 195 5.16 -13.38 -11.88
N LEU A 196 4.62 -14.59 -11.89
CA LEU A 196 3.98 -15.17 -13.07
C LEU A 196 2.61 -14.51 -13.32
N PRO A 197 2.10 -14.56 -14.57
CA PRO A 197 0.83 -13.95 -14.93
C PRO A 197 -0.34 -14.52 -14.13
N GLY A 198 -1.21 -13.65 -13.61
CA GLY A 198 -2.44 -14.08 -12.95
C GLY A 198 -3.06 -13.03 -12.05
N THR A 199 -4.09 -13.46 -11.30
CA THR A 199 -4.78 -12.64 -10.30
C THR A 199 -4.15 -12.83 -8.93
N GLN A 200 -3.70 -11.74 -8.32
CA GLN A 200 -3.05 -11.72 -7.03
C GLN A 200 -3.79 -10.81 -6.05
N VAL A 201 -3.81 -11.20 -4.77
CA VAL A 201 -4.43 -10.40 -3.71
C VAL A 201 -3.34 -9.88 -2.80
N PHE A 202 -3.28 -8.57 -2.63
CA PHE A 202 -2.36 -7.90 -1.72
C PHE A 202 -3.14 -7.29 -0.56
N GLN A 203 -2.61 -7.42 0.64
CA GLN A 203 -3.25 -6.94 1.86
C GLN A 203 -2.24 -6.16 2.70
N ALA A 204 -2.68 -5.05 3.27
CA ALA A 204 -1.99 -4.34 4.33
C ALA A 204 -2.83 -4.44 5.61
N GLU A 205 -2.23 -4.94 6.69
CA GLU A 205 -2.86 -5.04 8.01
C GLU A 205 -2.03 -4.30 9.04
N TYR A 206 -2.61 -3.29 9.67
CA TYR A 206 -2.01 -2.55 10.77
C TYR A 206 -2.86 -2.71 12.01
N LYS A 207 -2.21 -2.97 13.15
CA LYS A 207 -2.89 -3.08 14.43
C LYS A 207 -2.02 -2.45 15.51
N ASN A 208 -2.64 -1.57 16.28
CA ASN A 208 -2.11 -1.10 17.56
C ASN A 208 -3.14 -1.40 18.67
N ASP A 209 -2.93 -0.84 19.86
CA ASP A 209 -3.82 -1.02 21.02
C ASP A 209 -5.20 -0.33 20.86
N TYR A 210 -5.38 0.51 19.84
CA TYR A 210 -6.50 1.45 19.71
C TYR A 210 -7.28 1.30 18.41
N VAL A 211 -6.68 0.71 17.38
CA VAL A 211 -7.30 0.51 16.08
C VAL A 211 -6.71 -0.70 15.37
N LYS A 212 -7.56 -1.37 14.59
CA LYS A 212 -7.16 -2.35 13.59
C LYS A 212 -7.59 -1.82 12.23
N LEU A 213 -6.62 -1.57 11.35
CA LEU A 213 -6.83 -1.11 9.99
C LEU A 213 -6.44 -2.23 9.02
N SER A 214 -7.19 -2.34 7.93
CA SER A 214 -6.90 -3.31 6.88
C SER A 214 -7.30 -2.73 5.53
N ARG A 215 -6.48 -3.01 4.51
CA ARG A 215 -6.83 -2.75 3.11
C ARG A 215 -6.44 -3.96 2.28
N GLU A 216 -7.30 -4.33 1.34
CA GLU A 216 -7.08 -5.44 0.42
C GLU A 216 -7.28 -4.92 -1.00
N GLU A 217 -6.36 -5.27 -1.90
CA GLU A 217 -6.44 -4.97 -3.32
C GLU A 217 -6.23 -6.23 -4.13
N LYS A 218 -7.13 -6.45 -5.09
CA LYS A 218 -7.07 -7.57 -6.02
C LYS A 218 -6.59 -7.07 -7.37
N VAL A 219 -5.46 -7.58 -7.83
CA VAL A 219 -4.76 -7.04 -9.00
C VAL A 219 -4.50 -8.14 -10.02
N VAL A 220 -4.73 -7.80 -11.29
CA VAL A 220 -4.47 -8.68 -12.44
C VAL A 220 -3.10 -8.33 -13.02
N LEU A 221 -2.10 -9.16 -12.72
CA LEU A 221 -0.74 -9.06 -13.24
C LEU A 221 -0.63 -9.78 -14.59
N MET A 222 -1.44 -9.35 -15.56
CA MET A 222 -1.42 -9.83 -16.95
C MET A 222 -2.24 -8.89 -17.82
N LYS A 223 -2.05 -8.96 -19.14
CA LYS A 223 -2.68 -8.04 -20.12
C LYS A 223 -2.37 -6.56 -19.84
N GLN A 224 -1.23 -6.27 -19.20
CA GLN A 224 -0.79 -4.91 -18.86
C GLN A 224 0.17 -4.36 -19.91
N GLY A 225 0.05 -3.06 -20.20
CA GLY A 225 0.98 -2.35 -21.09
C GLY A 225 2.40 -2.23 -20.51
N GLN A 226 2.49 -2.19 -19.17
CA GLN A 226 3.72 -2.16 -18.39
C GLN A 226 3.87 -3.43 -17.56
N ASN A 227 5.12 -3.81 -17.26
CA ASN A 227 5.40 -5.01 -16.46
C ASN A 227 5.45 -4.70 -14.95
N ASN A 228 5.37 -3.44 -14.55
CA ASN A 228 5.30 -3.03 -13.14
C ASN A 228 3.97 -2.35 -12.87
N VAL A 229 3.26 -2.78 -11.83
CA VAL A 229 1.96 -2.22 -11.42
C VAL A 229 2.07 -1.67 -10.01
N THR A 230 1.76 -0.39 -9.84
CA THR A 230 1.71 0.24 -8.51
C THR A 230 0.37 -0.05 -7.83
N ILE A 231 0.42 -0.51 -6.59
CA ILE A 231 -0.75 -0.85 -5.78
C ILE A 231 -0.75 0.02 -4.53
N ASP A 232 -1.83 0.78 -4.36
CA ASP A 232 -2.04 1.65 -3.22
C ASP A 232 -2.79 0.90 -2.10
N LEU A 233 -2.05 0.57 -1.04
CA LEU A 233 -2.53 -0.05 0.18
C LEU A 233 -2.59 0.97 1.34
N THR A 234 -2.82 2.24 1.04
CA THR A 234 -3.02 3.31 2.05
C THR A 234 -4.17 2.95 2.99
N LEU A 235 -3.85 2.85 4.28
CA LEU A 235 -4.77 2.54 5.35
C LEU A 235 -5.55 3.79 5.75
N GLN A 236 -6.87 3.63 5.90
CA GLN A 236 -7.78 4.69 6.30
C GLN A 236 -7.89 4.73 7.83
N GLY A 237 -6.97 5.43 8.47
CA GLY A 237 -6.99 5.70 9.92
C GLY A 237 -7.05 7.19 10.19
N GLN A 238 -7.80 7.60 11.21
CA GLN A 238 -7.83 9.00 11.63
C GLN A 238 -6.64 9.30 12.53
N TYR A 239 -5.96 10.40 12.23
CA TYR A 239 -5.01 11.04 13.12
C TYR A 239 -5.68 12.22 13.79
N ILE A 240 -5.49 12.36 15.10
CA ILE A 240 -6.02 13.47 15.88
C ILE A 240 -4.87 14.35 16.36
N THR A 241 -5.13 15.64 16.42
CA THR A 241 -4.27 16.62 17.03
C THR A 241 -4.75 16.88 18.45
N VAL A 242 -3.88 16.69 19.44
CA VAL A 242 -4.17 17.00 20.84
C VAL A 242 -3.39 18.26 21.22
N GLN A 243 -4.10 19.30 21.64
CA GLN A 243 -3.56 20.59 22.06
C GLN A 243 -3.74 20.79 23.55
N THR A 244 -2.86 21.56 24.18
CA THR A 244 -2.91 21.88 25.59
C THR A 244 -2.26 23.24 25.90
N ASN A 245 -2.56 23.78 27.07
CA ASN A 245 -1.98 25.04 27.57
C ASN A 245 -0.67 24.87 28.36
N VAL A 246 -0.18 23.63 28.52
CA VAL A 246 1.05 23.34 29.26
C VAL A 246 1.86 22.24 28.55
N PRO A 247 3.11 22.49 28.14
CA PRO A 247 3.95 21.48 27.51
C PRO A 247 4.40 20.39 28.50
N GLY A 248 4.83 19.23 27.99
CA GLY A 248 5.39 18.15 28.80
C GLY A 248 4.36 17.23 29.48
N ALA A 249 3.07 17.44 29.24
CA ALA A 249 2.03 16.52 29.70
C ALA A 249 2.07 15.19 28.93
N THR A 250 1.69 14.10 29.57
CA THR A 250 1.59 12.77 28.96
C THR A 250 0.16 12.53 28.47
N LEU A 251 0.03 12.13 27.20
CA LEU A 251 -1.24 11.68 26.62
C LEU A 251 -1.57 10.28 27.13
N TYR A 252 -2.78 10.14 27.64
CA TYR A 252 -3.38 8.86 28.03
C TYR A 252 -4.53 8.53 27.09
N VAL A 253 -4.59 7.26 26.67
CA VAL A 253 -5.67 6.73 25.84
C VAL A 253 -6.22 5.49 26.52
N ASN A 254 -7.52 5.45 26.78
CA ASN A 254 -8.17 4.36 27.53
C ASN A 254 -7.43 4.02 28.83
N GLN A 255 -7.07 5.06 29.59
CA GLN A 255 -6.34 5.00 30.87
C GLN A 255 -4.89 4.48 30.81
N LYS A 256 -4.34 4.22 29.62
CA LYS A 256 -2.93 3.84 29.44
C LYS A 256 -2.09 5.02 28.97
N PRO A 257 -0.89 5.25 29.53
CA PRO A 257 0.02 6.28 29.03
C PRO A 257 0.51 5.92 27.63
N VAL A 258 0.61 6.92 26.76
CA VAL A 258 0.99 6.74 25.35
C VAL A 258 2.29 7.45 25.03
N THR A 259 2.32 8.77 25.21
CA THR A 259 3.51 9.59 24.90
C THR A 259 3.44 10.93 25.60
N ALA A 260 4.60 11.49 25.96
CA ALA A 260 4.69 12.88 26.41
C ALA A 260 4.61 13.84 25.22
N LEU A 261 3.95 14.98 25.41
CA LEU A 261 3.90 16.09 24.47
C LEU A 261 5.21 16.88 24.59
N ALA A 262 5.97 16.99 23.49
CA ALA A 262 7.20 17.79 23.46
C ALA A 262 6.93 19.31 23.50
N GLY A 263 5.72 19.73 23.13
CA GLY A 263 5.25 21.11 23.17
C GLY A 263 3.79 21.21 23.60
N GLU A 264 3.07 22.21 23.10
CA GLU A 264 1.65 22.44 23.39
C GLU A 264 0.71 21.65 22.46
N GLU A 265 1.26 20.93 21.48
CA GLU A 265 0.49 20.15 20.52
C GLU A 265 1.22 18.84 20.18
N ILE A 266 0.45 17.79 19.91
CA ILE A 266 0.93 16.55 19.31
C ILE A 266 -0.09 15.98 18.33
N THR A 267 0.39 15.47 17.19
CA THR A 267 -0.42 14.61 16.31
C THR A 267 -0.22 13.15 16.71
N TRP A 268 -1.31 12.47 17.01
CA TRP A 268 -1.30 11.07 17.44
C TRP A 268 -2.33 10.24 16.67
N GLY A 269 -1.99 8.98 16.44
CA GLY A 269 -2.83 8.03 15.70
C GLY A 269 -2.02 6.93 15.01
N PRO A 270 -2.67 6.11 14.17
CA PRO A 270 -4.10 6.16 13.88
C PRO A 270 -4.96 5.59 15.03
N VAL A 271 -6.20 6.06 15.14
CA VAL A 271 -7.18 5.69 16.18
C VAL A 271 -8.59 5.50 15.60
N ALA A 272 -9.43 4.70 16.25
CA ALA A 272 -10.84 4.56 15.92
C ALA A 272 -11.65 5.81 16.31
N THR A 273 -12.57 6.23 15.45
CA THR A 273 -13.42 7.42 15.64
C THR A 273 -14.87 7.08 16.03
N ASP A 274 -15.10 5.83 16.44
CA ASP A 274 -16.42 5.27 16.78
C ASP A 274 -16.82 5.51 18.25
N GLY A 275 -16.03 6.27 19.00
CA GLY A 275 -16.24 6.52 20.42
C GLY A 275 -15.63 5.46 21.34
N SER A 276 -14.93 4.45 20.82
CA SER A 276 -14.30 3.41 21.64
C SER A 276 -13.01 3.84 22.34
N ALA A 277 -12.42 4.96 21.92
CA ALA A 277 -11.22 5.55 22.52
C ALA A 277 -11.57 6.80 23.33
N THR A 278 -11.00 6.91 24.52
CA THR A 278 -11.06 8.09 25.39
C THR A 278 -9.65 8.64 25.60
N ILE A 279 -9.51 9.97 25.60
CA ILE A 279 -8.24 10.66 25.74
C ILE A 279 -8.27 11.68 26.88
N TYR A 280 -7.14 11.83 27.56
CA TYR A 280 -6.88 12.93 28.48
C TYR A 280 -5.37 13.16 28.60
N LEU A 281 -4.96 14.30 29.15
CA LEU A 281 -3.58 14.57 29.48
C LEU A 281 -3.36 14.49 30.98
N GLU A 282 -2.17 14.04 31.36
CA GLU A 282 -1.72 13.96 32.74
C GLU A 282 -0.34 14.57 32.89
N ARG A 283 -0.11 15.29 34.00
CA ARG A 283 1.22 15.77 34.35
C ARG A 283 1.41 15.81 35.87
N ASN A 284 2.67 15.88 36.29
CA ASN A 284 3.02 16.26 37.65
C ASN A 284 3.03 17.79 37.73
N GLY A 285 2.04 18.36 38.42
CA GLY A 285 1.99 19.78 38.75
C GLY A 285 2.53 20.06 40.15
N GLU A 286 2.53 21.34 40.54
CA GLU A 286 2.99 21.79 41.85
C GLU A 286 2.18 21.19 43.00
N SER A 287 0.92 20.81 42.73
CA SER A 287 -0.02 20.24 43.70
C SER A 287 -0.14 18.71 43.62
N GLY A 288 0.74 18.05 42.85
CA GLY A 288 0.72 16.60 42.61
C GLY A 288 0.22 16.26 41.21
N ARG A 289 -0.36 15.06 41.06
CA ARG A 289 -0.89 14.56 39.78
C ARG A 289 -2.10 15.40 39.34
N GLU A 290 -2.00 16.00 38.16
CA GLU A 290 -3.06 16.81 37.55
C GLU A 290 -3.49 16.16 36.23
N THR A 291 -4.79 16.16 35.94
CA THR A 291 -5.37 15.58 34.72
C THR A 291 -6.34 16.56 34.07
N THR A 292 -6.44 16.53 32.74
CA THR A 292 -7.49 17.26 32.02
C THR A 292 -8.83 16.55 32.11
N LYS A 293 -9.89 17.19 31.60
CA LYS A 293 -11.15 16.50 31.31
C LYS A 293 -10.90 15.36 30.31
N VAL A 294 -11.59 14.24 30.52
CA VAL A 294 -11.59 13.10 29.59
C VAL A 294 -12.52 13.42 28.44
N GLU A 295 -12.02 13.27 27.22
CA GLU A 295 -12.78 13.45 25.99
C GLU A 295 -12.86 12.12 25.22
N THR A 296 -13.98 11.89 24.55
CA THR A 296 -14.18 10.72 23.71
C THR A 296 -13.75 11.02 22.28
N VAL A 297 -12.95 10.14 21.68
CA VAL A 297 -12.51 10.25 20.29
C VAL A 297 -13.68 9.95 19.37
N THR A 298 -13.96 10.89 18.48
CA THR A 298 -15.03 10.91 17.49
C THR A 298 -14.41 11.32 16.15
N ALA A 299 -15.22 11.76 15.18
CA ALA A 299 -14.72 12.21 13.87
C ALA A 299 -13.99 13.57 13.90
N LEU A 300 -13.76 14.19 15.06
CA LEU A 300 -13.02 15.44 15.16
C LEU A 300 -11.53 15.21 14.87
N SER A 301 -10.91 16.16 14.16
CA SER A 301 -9.47 16.14 13.86
C SER A 301 -8.62 16.77 14.96
N SER A 302 -9.22 17.54 15.89
CA SER A 302 -8.50 18.23 16.96
C SER A 302 -9.25 18.24 18.28
N TYR A 303 -8.50 18.10 19.37
CA TYR A 303 -8.98 18.11 20.75
C TYR A 303 -8.13 19.06 21.58
N ASN A 304 -8.75 20.09 22.14
CA ASN A 304 -8.08 21.00 23.07
C ASN A 304 -8.34 20.54 24.52
N LEU A 305 -7.27 20.13 25.20
CA LEU A 305 -7.28 19.59 26.55
C LEU A 305 -6.46 20.51 27.50
N PRO A 306 -7.04 21.62 27.97
CA PRO A 306 -6.36 22.52 28.90
C PRO A 306 -6.37 21.96 30.32
N PHE A 307 -5.28 22.16 31.06
CA PHE A 307 -5.26 21.98 32.51
C PHE A 307 -5.95 23.18 33.17
N GLU A 308 -6.94 22.90 34.02
CA GLU A 308 -7.57 23.91 34.84
C GLU A 308 -6.56 24.44 35.88
N LYS A 309 -6.40 25.76 35.95
CA LYS A 309 -5.62 26.37 37.03
C LYS A 309 -6.40 26.17 38.33
N LYS A 310 -5.94 25.27 39.20
CA LYS A 310 -6.36 25.27 40.59
C LYS A 310 -5.86 26.57 41.22
N SER A 311 -6.77 27.51 41.41
CA SER A 311 -6.55 28.63 42.32
C SER A 311 -6.20 28.01 43.68
N ALA A 312 -4.93 28.06 44.06
CA ALA A 312 -4.49 27.70 45.39
C ALA A 312 -4.93 28.82 46.34
N GLU A 313 -6.21 28.83 46.68
CA GLU A 313 -6.74 29.61 47.78
C GLU A 313 -6.30 28.94 49.08
N LYS A 314 -4.99 29.02 49.38
CA LYS A 314 -4.49 28.77 50.73
C LYS A 314 -4.90 29.99 51.55
N THR A 315 -6.05 29.89 52.21
CA THR A 315 -6.40 30.71 53.37
C THR A 315 -5.39 30.42 54.48
N VAL A 316 -4.23 31.06 54.43
CA VAL A 316 -3.35 31.17 55.59
C VAL A 316 -3.69 32.47 56.28
N VAL A 317 -4.43 32.36 57.39
CA VAL A 317 -4.67 33.46 58.32
C VAL A 317 -3.34 33.81 58.97
N TYR A 318 -2.62 34.77 58.40
CA TYR A 318 -1.61 35.53 59.12
C TYR A 318 -2.23 36.86 59.54
N ASN A 319 -2.54 36.97 60.84
CA ASN A 319 -2.87 38.23 61.50
C ASN A 319 -1.61 39.11 61.54
N VAL A 320 -1.29 39.81 60.44
CA VAL A 320 -0.53 41.06 60.49
C VAL A 320 -0.96 41.93 59.31
N THR A 321 -1.56 43.08 59.60
CA THR A 321 -1.96 44.11 58.65
C THR A 321 -0.71 44.86 58.14
N PRO A 322 -0.43 44.82 56.83
CA PRO A 322 -0.27 46.04 56.03
C PRO A 322 -1.01 45.93 54.65
N PRO A 323 -1.14 47.03 53.87
CA PRO A 323 -2.38 47.42 53.18
C PRO A 323 -2.70 46.67 51.87
N PRO A 324 -3.99 46.66 51.45
CA PRO A 324 -4.44 45.93 50.27
C PRO A 324 -3.97 46.62 48.98
N THR A 325 -3.11 45.94 48.23
CA THR A 325 -2.86 46.24 46.81
C THR A 325 -3.58 45.19 45.97
N THR A 326 -4.85 45.45 45.66
CA THR A 326 -5.61 44.68 44.67
C THR A 326 -5.22 45.15 43.27
N ARG A 327 -4.32 44.39 42.63
CA ARG A 327 -4.08 44.45 41.18
C ARG A 327 -5.22 43.71 40.45
N TYR A 328 -6.26 44.43 40.08
CA TYR A 328 -7.02 44.12 38.86
C TYR A 328 -6.69 45.21 37.87
N VAL A 329 -5.72 44.92 36.99
CA VAL A 329 -5.36 45.82 35.89
C VAL A 329 -5.29 44.97 34.64
N TYR A 330 -6.45 44.64 34.09
CA TYR A 330 -6.53 44.35 32.67
C TYR A 330 -6.45 45.71 31.97
N ASN A 331 -5.32 46.00 31.32
CA ASN A 331 -5.11 47.17 30.46
C ASN A 331 -5.24 48.58 31.07
N GLY A 332 -5.05 48.76 32.39
CA GLY A 332 -5.04 50.09 33.02
C GLY A 332 -6.41 50.60 33.48
N PHE A 333 -7.43 49.76 33.50
CA PHE A 333 -8.79 50.11 33.95
C PHE A 333 -9.13 49.45 35.30
N ILE A 334 -9.85 50.16 36.16
CA ILE A 334 -10.43 49.62 37.42
C ILE A 334 -11.69 48.80 37.11
N PHE A 335 -12.54 49.26 36.20
CA PHE A 335 -13.72 48.52 35.73
C PHE A 335 -13.73 48.47 34.20
N PRO A 336 -13.06 47.47 33.58
CA PRO A 336 -12.92 47.37 32.13
C PRO A 336 -14.24 47.43 31.35
N ASP A 337 -15.33 46.93 31.94
CA ASP A 337 -16.66 46.71 31.39
C ASP A 337 -17.72 47.71 31.88
N SER A 338 -17.31 48.81 32.53
CA SER A 338 -18.23 49.84 33.05
C SER A 338 -18.98 50.64 31.97
N ASP A 339 -18.57 50.51 30.70
CA ASP A 339 -19.20 51.10 29.52
C ASP A 339 -20.36 50.26 28.98
N ILE A 340 -20.34 48.94 29.20
CA ILE A 340 -21.30 47.99 28.61
C ILE A 340 -22.21 47.31 29.65
N ARG A 341 -21.91 47.36 30.94
CA ARG A 341 -22.82 46.83 31.99
C ARG A 341 -22.91 47.72 33.23
N LYS A 342 -24.02 47.53 33.96
CA LYS A 342 -24.20 48.13 35.28
C LYS A 342 -23.35 47.42 36.33
N LEU A 343 -22.61 48.21 37.11
CA LEU A 343 -21.87 47.75 38.28
C LEU A 343 -22.84 47.48 39.42
N THR A 344 -22.43 46.60 40.33
CA THR A 344 -23.19 46.25 41.52
C THR A 344 -22.52 46.80 42.76
N SER A 345 -23.32 46.97 43.81
CA SER A 345 -22.83 47.48 45.09
C SER A 345 -21.66 46.70 45.68
N ALA A 346 -21.63 45.37 45.51
CA ALA A 346 -20.58 44.52 46.07
C ALA A 346 -19.21 44.74 45.38
N GLU A 347 -19.21 45.14 44.11
CA GLU A 347 -17.98 45.34 43.32
C GLU A 347 -17.21 46.59 43.75
N LEU A 348 -17.87 47.52 44.44
CA LEU A 348 -17.26 48.75 44.96
C LEU A 348 -16.73 48.56 46.38
N THR A 349 -17.13 47.50 47.11
CA THR A 349 -16.86 47.32 48.55
C THR A 349 -15.38 47.26 48.90
N TYR A 350 -14.54 46.83 47.95
CA TYR A 350 -13.11 46.63 48.17
C TYR A 350 -12.23 47.76 47.61
N LEU A 351 -12.84 48.86 47.14
CA LEU A 351 -12.12 50.02 46.64
C LEU A 351 -12.03 51.12 47.71
N SER A 352 -10.85 51.70 47.86
CA SER A 352 -10.64 52.93 48.63
C SER A 352 -11.38 54.12 48.01
N LYS A 353 -11.59 55.19 48.77
CA LYS A 353 -12.21 56.44 48.26
C LYS A 353 -11.41 57.01 47.07
N GLU A 354 -10.09 56.90 47.12
CA GLU A 354 -9.20 57.32 46.04
C GLU A 354 -9.39 56.45 44.78
N GLN A 355 -9.54 55.14 44.93
CA GLN A 355 -9.81 54.24 43.81
C GLN A 355 -11.22 54.45 43.24
N LEU A 356 -12.22 54.72 44.08
CA LEU A 356 -13.58 55.07 43.64
C LEU A 356 -13.57 56.37 42.85
N LYS A 357 -12.84 57.39 43.32
CA LYS A 357 -12.62 58.63 42.58
C LYS A 357 -11.98 58.38 41.21
N ILE A 358 -10.95 57.53 41.14
CA ILE A 358 -10.31 57.18 39.87
C ILE A 358 -11.30 56.43 38.97
N ALA A 359 -12.01 55.42 39.48
CA ALA A 359 -12.98 54.63 38.73
C ALA A 359 -14.14 55.48 38.18
N ARG A 360 -14.63 56.45 38.96
CA ARG A 360 -15.63 57.41 38.50
C ARG A 360 -15.10 58.24 37.34
N ASN A 361 -13.89 58.77 37.47
CA ASN A 361 -13.27 59.60 36.44
C ASN A 361 -12.81 58.78 35.22
N GLU A 362 -12.54 57.48 35.36
CA GLU A 362 -12.18 56.58 34.28
C GLU A 362 -13.30 56.51 33.22
N ILE A 363 -14.57 56.49 33.65
CA ILE A 363 -15.73 56.52 32.76
C ILE A 363 -15.69 57.77 31.86
N TYR A 364 -15.39 58.94 32.43
CA TYR A 364 -15.22 60.17 31.65
C TYR A 364 -13.95 60.17 30.78
N ALA A 365 -12.86 59.59 31.30
CA ALA A 365 -11.58 59.51 30.58
C ALA A 365 -11.68 58.67 29.30
N ARG A 366 -12.53 57.62 29.27
CA ARG A 366 -12.79 56.81 28.07
C ARG A 366 -13.33 57.62 26.90
N HIS A 367 -14.04 58.71 27.18
CA HIS A 367 -14.57 59.65 26.17
C HIS A 367 -13.63 60.81 25.86
N GLY A 368 -12.45 60.84 26.50
CA GLY A 368 -11.44 61.87 26.33
C GLY A 368 -11.68 63.15 27.13
N ASN A 369 -12.40 63.07 28.26
CA ASN A 369 -12.63 64.22 29.14
C ASN A 369 -11.31 64.88 29.58
N ILE A 370 -11.18 66.19 29.39
CA ILE A 370 -10.01 66.97 29.83
C ILE A 370 -10.20 67.35 31.30
N PHE A 371 -9.33 66.85 32.19
CA PHE A 371 -9.49 67.03 33.64
C PHE A 371 -8.89 68.36 34.11
N GLN A 372 -9.68 69.15 34.84
CA GLN A 372 -9.22 70.44 35.40
C GLN A 372 -8.39 70.25 36.67
N THR A 373 -8.58 69.15 37.40
CA THR A 373 -7.84 68.89 38.64
C THR A 373 -6.49 68.26 38.31
N LYS A 374 -5.42 68.82 38.91
CA LYS A 374 -4.04 68.40 38.62
C LYS A 374 -3.80 66.91 38.90
N ASP A 375 -4.47 66.34 39.89
CA ASP A 375 -4.33 64.93 40.27
C ASP A 375 -4.91 63.98 39.22
N MET A 376 -6.13 64.24 38.73
CA MET A 376 -6.78 63.40 37.72
C MET A 376 -6.12 63.57 36.35
N GLN A 377 -5.76 64.81 35.98
CA GLN A 377 -5.01 65.05 34.75
C GLN A 377 -3.66 64.30 34.78
N ALA A 378 -2.88 64.44 35.86
CA ALA A 378 -1.59 63.73 35.98
C ALA A 378 -1.73 62.21 36.03
N TYR A 379 -2.85 61.68 36.54
CA TYR A 379 -3.14 60.25 36.56
C TYR A 379 -3.48 59.71 35.16
N PHE A 380 -4.45 60.32 34.47
CA PHE A 380 -4.93 59.83 33.17
C PHE A 380 -3.96 60.09 32.03
N SER A 381 -3.17 61.18 32.06
CA SER A 381 -2.11 61.41 31.06
C SER A 381 -1.03 60.33 31.05
N LYS A 382 -0.91 59.50 32.11
CA LYS A 382 0.01 58.35 32.16
C LYS A 382 -0.58 57.07 31.59
N GLN A 383 -1.89 57.03 31.34
CA GLN A 383 -2.57 55.84 30.82
C GLN A 383 -2.39 55.77 29.30
N SER A 384 -1.89 54.65 28.79
CA SER A 384 -1.60 54.48 27.36
C SER A 384 -2.83 54.62 26.46
N TRP A 385 -4.02 54.34 27.00
CA TRP A 385 -5.31 54.37 26.30
C TRP A 385 -6.00 55.75 26.31
N TYR A 386 -5.61 56.68 27.19
CA TYR A 386 -6.28 57.97 27.33
C TYR A 386 -5.85 58.95 26.22
N ARG A 387 -6.83 59.63 25.62
CA ARG A 387 -6.63 60.68 24.60
C ARG A 387 -7.63 61.80 24.86
N GLU A 388 -7.14 63.03 24.97
CA GLU A 388 -7.99 64.21 25.18
C GLU A 388 -8.88 64.46 23.96
N ASN A 389 -10.16 64.74 24.20
CA ASN A 389 -11.16 65.06 23.20
C ASN A 389 -11.79 66.43 23.53
N PRO A 390 -11.35 67.52 22.86
CA PRO A 390 -11.88 68.86 23.08
C PRO A 390 -13.38 69.03 22.81
N TYR A 391 -14.00 68.07 22.11
CA TYR A 391 -15.43 68.10 21.75
C TYR A 391 -16.32 67.32 22.72
N PHE A 392 -15.74 66.65 23.72
CA PHE A 392 -16.53 65.91 24.70
C PHE A 392 -17.23 66.87 25.68
N SER A 393 -18.56 66.87 25.69
CA SER A 393 -19.39 67.76 26.49
C SER A 393 -19.79 67.20 27.87
N GLY A 394 -19.25 66.04 28.27
CA GLY A 394 -19.65 65.36 29.51
C GLY A 394 -20.85 64.42 29.37
N THR A 395 -21.36 64.20 28.16
CA THR A 395 -22.52 63.32 27.91
C THR A 395 -22.15 61.85 28.06
N LEU A 396 -22.86 61.13 28.93
CA LEU A 396 -22.63 59.69 29.18
C LEU A 396 -23.85 58.86 28.75
N THR A 397 -23.65 57.57 28.50
CA THR A 397 -24.77 56.64 28.28
C THR A 397 -25.58 56.42 29.57
N ASN A 398 -26.75 55.79 29.45
CA ASN A 398 -27.58 55.44 30.61
C ASN A 398 -26.87 54.47 31.57
N ILE A 399 -26.01 53.60 31.05
CA ILE A 399 -25.24 52.63 31.84
C ILE A 399 -24.12 53.35 32.60
N GLU A 400 -23.35 54.17 31.90
CA GLU A 400 -22.24 54.94 32.48
C GLU A 400 -22.73 55.96 33.51
N SER A 401 -23.84 56.65 33.24
CA SER A 401 -24.46 57.58 34.19
C SER A 401 -24.89 56.86 35.47
N TYR A 402 -25.50 55.68 35.35
CA TYR A 402 -25.85 54.84 36.50
C TYR A 402 -24.60 54.43 37.30
N ASN A 403 -23.54 54.00 36.62
CA ASN A 403 -22.30 53.57 37.26
C ASN A 403 -21.58 54.73 37.97
N VAL A 404 -21.52 55.91 37.35
CA VAL A 404 -20.97 57.12 37.97
C VAL A 404 -21.70 57.46 39.26
N GLU A 405 -23.04 57.46 39.27
CA GLU A 405 -23.82 57.75 40.47
C GLU A 405 -23.65 56.68 41.55
N LEU A 406 -23.60 55.40 41.16
CA LEU A 406 -23.34 54.30 42.11
C LEU A 406 -21.95 54.42 42.76
N ILE A 407 -20.92 54.75 41.99
CA ILE A 407 -19.54 54.96 42.49
C ILE A 407 -19.49 56.18 43.39
N LYS A 408 -20.10 57.30 42.96
CA LYS A 408 -20.13 58.56 43.71
C LYS A 408 -20.84 58.41 45.06
N ALA A 409 -21.84 57.54 45.18
CA ALA A 409 -22.51 57.26 46.45
C ALA A 409 -21.63 56.53 47.48
N ARG A 410 -20.47 55.99 47.06
CA ARG A 410 -19.53 55.21 47.88
C ARG A 410 -18.18 55.89 48.09
N GLU A 411 -17.86 56.87 47.25
CA GLU A 411 -16.68 57.76 47.36
C GLU A 411 -16.80 58.67 48.59
#